data_AF-A0A434CL45-F1
#
_entry.id   AF-A0A434CL45-F1
#
_cell.length_a   1.000
_cell.length_b   1.000
_cell.length_c   1.000
_cell.angle_alpha   90.00
_cell.angle_beta   90.00
_cell.angle_gamma   90.00
#
_symmetry.space_group_name_H-M   'P 1'
#
loop_
_entity.id
_entity.type
_entity.pdbx_description
1 polymer ?
#
loop_
_entity_poly.entity_id
_entity_poly.type
_entity_poly.pdbx_seq_one_letter_code
_entity_poly.pdbx_strand_id
1 'polypeptide(L)'
;MGRVLVWLIAAISSITLSLQPALSEPKHAIAMQGEPALPADYTHFNYVNPDAPKGGSITYCVVGSFDNLNPFILKSLRTTARG
;
A
#
# COMPACT_ATOMS: atom_id res chain seq x y z
N MET A 1 -49.82 -26.91 -11.01
CA MET A 1 -48.83 -26.00 -11.64
C MET A 1 -48.50 -24.75 -10.81
N GLY A 2 -49.46 -24.01 -10.23
CA GLY A 2 -49.17 -22.69 -9.62
C GLY A 2 -48.18 -22.67 -8.43
N ARG A 3 -48.17 -23.70 -7.58
CA ARG A 3 -47.30 -23.72 -6.37
C ARG A 3 -45.81 -23.87 -6.71
N VAL A 4 -45.47 -24.72 -7.68
CA VAL A 4 -44.07 -24.93 -8.14
C VAL A 4 -43.52 -23.66 -8.81
N LEU A 5 -44.36 -22.97 -9.57
CA LEU A 5 -44.00 -21.70 -10.20
C LEU A 5 -43.72 -20.60 -9.16
N VAL A 6 -44.51 -20.52 -8.09
CA VAL A 6 -44.28 -19.57 -6.98
C VAL A 6 -42.97 -19.87 -6.24
N TRP A 7 -42.66 -21.15 -5.99
CA TRP A 7 -41.39 -21.54 -5.37
C TRP A 7 -40.18 -21.23 -6.27
N LEU A 8 -40.29 -21.41 -7.58
CA LEU A 8 -39.23 -21.03 -8.54
C LEU A 8 -39.01 -19.52 -8.57
N ILE A 9 -40.08 -18.72 -8.59
CA ILE A 9 -39.97 -17.25 -8.57
C ILE A 9 -39.35 -16.77 -7.26
N ALA A 10 -39.76 -17.33 -6.12
CA ALA A 10 -39.18 -17.00 -4.81
C ALA A 10 -37.70 -17.39 -4.72
N ALA A 11 -37.31 -18.54 -5.27
CA ALA A 11 -35.92 -18.98 -5.32
C ALA A 11 -35.06 -18.08 -6.22
N ILE A 12 -35.57 -17.69 -7.39
CA ILE A 12 -34.88 -16.77 -8.30
C ILE A 12 -34.72 -15.38 -7.66
N SER A 13 -35.77 -14.87 -7.01
CA SER A 13 -35.71 -13.58 -6.30
C SER A 13 -34.70 -13.59 -5.15
N SER A 14 -34.59 -14.72 -4.44
CA SER A 14 -33.62 -14.88 -3.35
C SER A 14 -32.17 -14.90 -3.87
N ILE A 15 -31.94 -15.54 -5.02
CA ILE A 15 -30.61 -15.57 -5.68
C ILE A 15 -30.20 -14.17 -6.15
N THR A 16 -31.11 -13.41 -6.75
CA THR A 16 -30.79 -12.05 -7.24
C THR A 16 -30.45 -11.06 -6.12
N LEU A 17 -31.02 -11.24 -4.92
CA LEU A 17 -30.74 -10.37 -3.77
C LEU A 17 -29.35 -10.63 -3.16
N SER A 18 -28.74 -11.78 -3.47
CA SER A 18 -27.45 -12.20 -2.90
C SER A 18 -26.23 -11.66 -3.67
N LEU A 19 -26.44 -11.05 -4.85
CA LEU A 19 -25.36 -10.53 -5.72
C LEU A 19 -25.03 -9.07 -5.40
N GLN A 20 -24.64 -8.77 -4.15
CA GLN A 20 -24.11 -7.44 -3.83
C GLN A 20 -22.63 -7.37 -4.21
N PRO A 21 -22.20 -6.38 -5.02
CA PRO A 21 -20.79 -6.19 -5.32
C PRO A 21 -20.05 -5.77 -4.04
N ALA A 22 -18.90 -6.39 -3.78
CA ALA A 22 -18.01 -5.96 -2.72
C ALA A 22 -17.34 -4.63 -3.13
N LEU A 23 -17.89 -3.52 -2.65
CA LEU A 23 -17.31 -2.19 -2.85
C LEU A 23 -16.30 -1.92 -1.74
N SER A 24 -15.01 -1.87 -2.09
CA SER A 24 -14.00 -1.31 -1.21
C SER A 24 -13.91 0.18 -1.45
N GLU A 25 -14.02 0.97 -0.40
CA GLU A 25 -13.70 2.39 -0.46
C GLU A 25 -12.20 2.57 -0.78
N PRO A 26 -11.82 3.58 -1.58
CA PRO A 26 -10.42 3.98 -1.73
C PRO A 26 -9.84 4.30 -0.34
N LYS A 27 -8.76 3.61 0.04
CA LYS A 27 -8.01 3.89 1.27
C LYS A 27 -6.74 4.67 0.92
N HIS A 28 -6.33 5.59 1.80
CA HIS A 28 -5.13 6.43 1.59
C HIS A 28 -3.83 5.71 1.95
N ALA A 29 -3.91 4.61 2.71
CA ALA A 29 -2.75 3.90 3.22
C ALA A 29 -3.05 2.41 3.43
N ILE A 30 -1.96 1.62 3.48
CA ILE A 30 -2.00 0.18 3.70
C ILE A 30 -1.08 -0.13 4.87
N ALA A 31 -1.62 -0.78 5.90
CA ALA A 31 -0.86 -1.38 6.98
C ALA A 31 -0.88 -2.91 6.80
N MET A 32 0.26 -3.58 7.07
CA MET A 32 0.30 -5.04 7.04
C MET A 32 -0.69 -5.65 8.04
N GLN A 33 -0.90 -4.98 9.18
CA GLN A 33 -1.78 -5.39 10.26
C GLN A 33 -2.43 -4.14 10.86
N GLY A 34 -3.73 -4.21 11.14
CA GLY A 34 -4.48 -3.12 11.75
C GLY A 34 -4.71 -1.93 10.81
N GLU A 35 -4.96 -0.77 11.41
CA GLU A 35 -5.23 0.47 10.68
C GLU A 35 -3.95 1.31 10.50
N PRO A 36 -3.81 2.05 9.39
CA PRO A 36 -2.72 3.01 9.22
C PRO A 36 -2.68 4.02 10.36
N ALA A 37 -1.48 4.26 10.92
CA ALA A 37 -1.30 5.13 12.07
C ALA A 37 -1.57 6.62 11.80
N LEU A 38 -1.57 7.04 10.54
CA LEU A 38 -1.73 8.43 10.14
C LEU A 38 -3.09 8.65 9.46
N PRO A 39 -3.79 9.74 9.77
CA PRO A 39 -5.09 10.05 9.15
C PRO A 39 -4.91 10.40 7.67
N ALA A 40 -6.00 10.45 6.90
CA ALA A 40 -5.93 10.65 5.44
C ALA A 40 -5.41 12.03 5.02
N ASP A 41 -5.51 13.02 5.91
CA ASP A 41 -5.19 14.43 5.71
C ASP A 41 -3.85 14.86 6.35
N TYR A 42 -3.03 13.91 6.78
CA TYR A 42 -1.72 14.22 7.37
C TYR A 42 -0.82 14.98 6.37
N THR A 43 -0.10 15.98 6.87
CA THR A 43 0.75 16.85 6.02
C THR A 43 2.22 16.42 6.00
N HIS A 44 2.68 15.72 7.04
CA HIS A 44 4.06 15.24 7.18
C HIS A 44 4.11 14.09 8.21
N PHE A 45 5.17 13.28 8.17
CA PHE A 45 5.40 12.25 9.17
C PHE A 45 5.84 12.86 10.51
N ASN A 46 5.51 12.18 11.61
CA ASN A 46 5.78 12.65 12.98
C ASN A 46 7.27 12.92 13.28
N TYR A 47 8.18 12.36 12.49
CA TYR A 47 9.63 12.53 12.64
C TYR A 47 10.24 13.57 11.69
N VAL A 48 9.42 14.24 10.88
CA VAL A 48 9.87 15.27 9.94
C VAL A 48 9.73 16.64 10.61
N ASN A 49 10.79 17.45 10.57
CA ASN A 49 10.68 18.88 10.83
C ASN A 49 10.18 19.59 9.54
N PRO A 50 8.94 20.11 9.49
CA PRO A 50 8.41 20.77 8.30
C PRO A 50 9.20 22.05 7.95
N ASP A 51 9.77 22.72 8.95
CA ASP A 51 10.56 23.95 8.82
C ASP A 51 12.04 23.69 8.59
N ALA A 52 12.43 22.47 8.21
CA ALA A 52 13.83 22.12 7.97
C ALA A 52 14.45 23.06 6.91
N PRO A 53 15.55 23.76 7.24
CA PRO A 53 16.19 24.71 6.34
C PRO A 53 16.63 24.00 5.06
N LYS A 54 16.42 24.66 3.93
CA LYS A 54 16.81 24.13 2.62
C LYS A 54 18.18 24.68 2.25
N GLY A 55 19.08 23.79 1.82
CA GLY A 55 20.46 24.14 1.43
C GLY A 55 21.53 23.50 2.31
N GLY A 56 22.78 23.86 2.06
CA GLY A 56 23.96 23.24 2.67
C GLY A 56 24.40 21.96 1.95
N SER A 57 25.46 21.32 2.46
CA SER A 57 25.97 20.05 1.97
C SER A 57 26.16 19.06 3.12
N ILE A 58 25.91 17.79 2.84
CA ILE A 58 26.22 16.69 3.76
C ILE A 58 27.20 15.76 3.05
N THR A 59 28.30 15.42 3.73
CA THR A 59 29.29 14.46 3.25
C THR A 59 29.25 13.25 4.15
N TYR A 60 28.83 12.11 3.59
CA TYR A 60 28.85 10.82 4.27
C TYR A 60 30.06 10.01 3.83
N CYS A 61 30.67 9.30 4.78
CA CYS A 61 31.71 8.33 4.52
C CYS A 61 31.18 6.93 4.83
N VAL A 62 31.49 5.97 3.97
CA VAL A 62 31.08 4.57 4.08
C VAL A 62 32.31 3.69 3.87
N VAL A 63 32.40 2.59 4.61
CA VAL A 63 33.51 1.63 4.50
C VAL A 63 33.14 0.58 3.46
N GLY A 64 33.87 0.53 2.35
CA GLY A 64 33.69 -0.43 1.25
C GLY A 64 33.81 0.23 -0.12
N SER A 65 33.24 -0.40 -1.16
CA SER A 65 33.26 0.14 -2.53
C SER A 65 31.99 -0.20 -3.30
N PHE A 66 31.79 0.47 -4.43
CA PHE A 66 30.78 0.18 -5.43
C PHE A 66 31.42 0.19 -6.82
N ASP A 67 30.92 -0.66 -7.71
CA ASP A 67 31.37 -0.77 -9.10
C ASP A 67 30.19 -0.66 -10.10
N ASN A 68 28.96 -0.53 -9.59
CA ASN A 68 27.73 -0.44 -10.36
C ASN A 68 26.71 0.46 -9.64
N LEU A 69 25.88 1.16 -10.42
CA LEU A 69 24.83 2.06 -9.94
C LEU A 69 23.41 1.50 -10.17
N ASN A 70 23.26 0.27 -10.71
CA ASN A 70 21.99 -0.40 -10.89
C ASN A 70 21.69 -1.36 -9.73
N PRO A 71 20.80 -1.02 -8.78
CA PRO A 71 20.52 -1.85 -7.60
C PRO A 71 19.57 -3.02 -7.88
N PHE A 72 19.05 -3.18 -9.09
CA PHE A 72 17.99 -4.15 -9.41
C PHE A 72 18.49 -5.42 -10.12
N ILE A 73 19.80 -5.53 -10.36
CA ILE A 73 20.39 -6.70 -11.02
C ILE A 73 21.27 -7.49 -10.06
N LEU A 74 21.37 -8.80 -10.26
CA LEU A 74 22.17 -9.68 -9.39
C LEU A 74 23.67 -9.33 -9.39
N LYS A 75 24.21 -8.97 -10.55
CA LYS A 75 25.63 -8.61 -10.68
C LYS A 75 25.86 -7.26 -10.01
N SER A 76 26.80 -7.22 -9.07
CA SER A 76 27.12 -6.01 -8.29
C SER A 76 25.96 -5.50 -7.42
N LEU A 77 24.93 -6.34 -7.15
CA LEU A 77 23.80 -6.00 -6.28
C LEU A 77 24.25 -5.59 -4.88
N ARG A 78 25.28 -6.26 -4.36
CA ARG A 78 25.79 -6.06 -3.01
C ARG A 78 26.97 -5.10 -3.08
N THR A 79 26.71 -3.81 -2.88
CA THR A 79 27.79 -2.91 -2.47
C THR A 79 28.35 -3.39 -1.12
N THR A 80 29.67 -3.38 -0.98
CA THR A 80 30.31 -3.63 0.32
C THR A 80 30.38 -2.38 1.17
N ALA A 81 30.03 -1.21 0.60
CA ALA A 81 29.94 0.05 1.30
C ALA A 81 28.88 -0.04 2.41
N ARG A 82 29.34 -0.16 3.66
CA ARG A 82 28.52 -0.07 4.86
C ARG A 82 28.86 1.23 5.58
N GLY A 83 27.83 2.04 5.83
CA GLY A 83 27.87 3.20 6.72
C GLY A 83 27.28 2.86 8.07
#